data_AF-A0A2T7PG85-F1
#
_entry.id   AF-A0A2T7PG85-F1
#
_cell.length_a   1.000
_cell.length_b   1.000
_cell.length_c   1.000
_cell.angle_alpha   90.00
_cell.angle_beta   90.00
_cell.angle_gamma   90.00
#
_symmetry.space_group_name_H-M   'P 1'
#
loop_
_entity.id
_entity.type
_entity.pdbx_description
1 polymer ?
#
loop_
_entity_poly.entity_id
_entity_poly.type
_entity_poly.pdbx_seq_one_letter_code
_entity_poly.pdbx_strand_id
1 'polypeptide(L)'
;MTTTDGNDFRDSSDRTVSDYDILRQLDTKFVYDLFPSIMFVCALLVMGLIGNTLAFLVYRKFSPSSTRTYILAISAVDLSTNLISYPTSLVEMSFHYTFVHAWQCSLIRFVTSAQIIASALILVAVALDRHRRVC
;
A
#
# COMPACT_ATOMS: atom_id res chain seq x y z
N MET A 1 -33.84 43.21 20.38
CA MET A 1 -32.50 43.76 20.68
C MET A 1 -31.60 42.58 21.04
N THR A 2 -30.73 42.27 20.08
CA THR A 2 -29.75 41.19 19.99
C THR A 2 -28.47 41.57 20.73
N THR A 3 -27.97 40.71 21.64
CA THR A 3 -26.54 40.65 22.02
C THR A 3 -26.28 39.45 22.93
N THR A 4 -26.02 38.26 22.37
CA THR A 4 -25.26 37.19 23.07
C THR A 4 -24.54 36.18 22.15
N ASP A 5 -24.34 36.50 20.86
CA ASP A 5 -23.63 35.62 19.89
C ASP A 5 -22.10 35.83 19.83
N GLY A 6 -21.52 36.67 20.70
CA GLY A 6 -20.12 37.08 20.60
C GLY A 6 -19.10 36.20 21.35
N ASN A 7 -19.51 35.53 22.43
CA ASN A 7 -18.59 34.81 23.33
C ASN A 7 -18.51 33.30 23.00
N ASP A 8 -19.59 32.69 22.50
CA ASP A 8 -19.65 31.27 22.15
C ASP A 8 -18.93 30.96 20.81
N PHE A 9 -19.04 31.86 19.84
CA PHE A 9 -18.30 31.79 18.57
C PHE A 9 -16.79 31.95 18.74
N ARG A 10 -16.37 32.74 19.74
CA ARG A 10 -14.97 33.05 20.04
C ARG A 10 -14.30 31.89 20.79
N ASP A 11 -15.00 31.25 21.73
CA ASP A 11 -14.55 30.04 22.44
C ASP A 11 -14.52 28.79 21.53
N SER A 12 -15.47 28.70 20.59
CA SER A 12 -15.45 27.65 19.55
C SER A 12 -14.29 27.84 18.59
N SER A 13 -14.02 29.08 18.14
CA SER A 13 -12.86 29.40 17.29
C SER A 13 -11.53 29.10 18.00
N ASP A 14 -11.38 29.49 19.27
CA ASP A 14 -10.14 29.29 20.04
C ASP A 14 -9.85 27.80 20.31
N ARG A 15 -10.90 27.01 20.61
CA ARG A 15 -10.78 25.55 20.71
C ARG A 15 -10.44 24.89 19.38
N THR A 16 -11.10 25.27 18.28
CA THR A 16 -10.73 24.73 16.96
C THR A 16 -9.29 25.06 16.58
N VAL A 17 -8.82 26.29 16.80
CA VAL A 17 -7.43 26.68 16.50
C VAL A 17 -6.45 25.87 17.33
N SER A 18 -6.71 25.70 18.63
CA SER A 18 -5.88 24.85 19.50
C SER A 18 -5.89 23.38 19.08
N ASP A 19 -7.05 22.83 18.71
CA ASP A 19 -7.17 21.44 18.26
C ASP A 19 -6.46 21.23 16.93
N TYR A 20 -6.57 22.17 15.99
CA TYR A 20 -5.85 22.12 14.70
C TYR A 20 -4.33 22.17 14.90
N ASP A 21 -3.84 23.00 15.82
CA ASP A 21 -2.41 23.11 16.11
C ASP A 21 -1.86 21.85 16.79
N ILE A 22 -2.64 21.22 17.68
CA ILE A 22 -2.29 19.94 18.30
C ILE A 22 -2.25 18.82 17.25
N LEU A 23 -3.26 18.74 16.39
CA LEU A 23 -3.32 17.75 15.30
C LEU A 23 -2.12 17.91 14.35
N ARG A 24 -1.77 19.15 13.98
CA ARG A 24 -0.64 19.45 13.11
C ARG A 24 0.71 19.12 13.74
N GLN A 25 0.86 19.32 15.04
CA GLN A 25 2.07 18.92 15.77
C GLN A 25 2.20 17.40 15.90
N LEU A 26 1.09 16.68 16.07
CA LEU A 26 1.08 15.21 16.04
C LEU A 26 1.44 14.68 14.65
N ASP A 27 0.89 15.28 13.60
CA ASP A 27 1.16 14.91 12.20
C ASP A 27 2.65 15.08 11.86
N THR A 28 3.27 16.17 12.33
CA THR A 28 4.70 16.41 12.13
C THR A 28 5.56 15.38 12.87
N LYS A 29 5.20 14.98 14.10
CA LYS A 29 5.91 13.92 14.84
C LYS A 29 5.74 12.54 14.19
N PHE A 30 4.53 12.21 13.75
CA PHE A 30 4.23 10.94 13.09
C PHE A 30 4.94 10.81 11.74
N VAL A 31 5.05 11.90 10.98
CA VAL A 31 5.81 11.93 9.74
C VAL A 31 7.28 11.64 9.98
N TYR A 32 7.88 12.07 11.11
CA TYR A 32 9.28 11.73 11.45
C TYR A 32 9.45 10.25 11.84
N ASP A 33 8.52 9.67 12.60
CA ASP A 33 8.58 8.25 12.98
C ASP A 33 8.26 7.31 11.82
N LEU A 34 7.40 7.75 10.89
CA LEU A 34 6.97 6.99 9.72
C LEU A 34 7.80 7.30 8.46
N PHE A 35 8.64 8.33 8.51
CA PHE A 35 9.60 8.70 7.47
C PHE A 35 10.40 7.51 6.92
N PRO A 36 11.03 6.65 7.76
CA PRO A 36 11.76 5.50 7.25
C PRO A 36 10.85 4.52 6.50
N SER A 37 9.61 4.34 6.95
CA SER A 37 8.62 3.47 6.30
C SER A 37 8.20 4.03 4.94
N ILE A 38 7.90 5.33 4.86
CA ILE A 38 7.51 6.00 3.62
C ILE A 38 8.66 5.92 2.59
N MET A 39 9.90 6.19 3.01
CA MET A 39 11.06 6.06 2.14
C MET A 39 11.26 4.64 1.63
N PHE A 40 11.09 3.65 2.51
CA PHE A 40 11.17 2.24 2.14
C PHE A 40 10.08 1.84 1.14
N VAL A 41 8.83 2.24 1.38
CA VAL A 41 7.70 1.97 0.47
C VAL A 41 7.91 2.63 -0.89
N CYS A 42 8.39 3.87 -0.93
CA CYS A 42 8.75 4.56 -2.18
C CYS A 42 9.86 3.82 -2.94
N ALA A 43 10.89 3.33 -2.25
CA ALA A 43 11.95 2.55 -2.87
C ALA A 43 11.42 1.21 -3.42
N LEU A 44 10.55 0.52 -2.67
CA LEU A 44 9.90 -0.72 -3.12
C LEU A 44 9.01 -0.49 -4.35
N LEU A 45 8.27 0.62 -4.40
CA LEU A 45 7.47 1.00 -5.56
C LEU A 45 8.33 1.15 -6.82
N VAL A 46 9.42 1.92 -6.73
CA VAL A 46 10.31 2.17 -7.88
C VAL A 46 10.99 0.88 -8.33
N MET A 47 11.62 0.15 -7.40
CA MET A 47 12.30 -1.10 -7.72
C MET A 47 11.34 -2.17 -8.22
N GLY A 48 10.17 -2.28 -7.59
CA GLY A 48 9.13 -3.25 -7.92
C GLY A 48 8.53 -2.98 -9.30
N LEU A 49 8.22 -1.73 -9.63
CA LEU A 49 7.72 -1.37 -10.96
C LEU A 49 8.76 -1.67 -12.03
N ILE A 50 10.01 -1.26 -11.86
CA ILE A 50 11.06 -1.48 -12.86
C ILE A 50 11.36 -2.97 -13.02
N GLY A 51 11.63 -3.65 -11.90
CA GLY A 51 12.06 -5.05 -11.89
C GLY A 51 10.98 -6.00 -12.40
N ASN A 52 9.75 -5.86 -11.90
CA ASN A 52 8.66 -6.75 -12.31
C ASN A 52 8.15 -6.43 -13.71
N THR A 53 8.16 -5.17 -14.16
CA THR A 53 7.86 -4.83 -15.57
C THR A 53 8.89 -5.43 -16.50
N LEU A 54 10.18 -5.29 -16.19
CA LEU A 54 11.25 -5.87 -16.99
C LEU A 54 11.11 -7.39 -17.06
N ALA A 55 10.91 -8.06 -15.91
CA ALA A 55 10.69 -9.49 -15.86
C ALA A 55 9.49 -9.91 -16.72
N PHE A 56 8.36 -9.21 -16.58
CA PHE A 56 7.16 -9.49 -17.36
C PHE A 56 7.41 -9.37 -18.87
N LEU A 57 8.02 -8.27 -19.32
CA LEU A 57 8.29 -8.02 -20.75
C LEU A 57 9.30 -9.00 -21.34
N VAL A 58 10.38 -9.25 -20.61
CA VAL A 58 11.46 -10.15 -21.03
C VAL A 58 10.93 -11.58 -21.13
N TYR A 59 10.32 -12.11 -20.06
CA TYR A 59 9.80 -13.48 -20.04
C TYR A 59 8.58 -13.68 -20.95
N ARG A 60 7.87 -12.62 -21.34
CA ARG A 60 6.82 -12.71 -22.37
C ARG A 60 7.39 -12.99 -23.76
N LYS A 61 8.63 -12.59 -24.04
CA LYS A 61 9.30 -12.78 -25.34
C LYS A 61 9.95 -14.17 -25.49
N PHE A 62 10.23 -14.86 -24.40
CA PHE A 62 10.83 -16.20 -24.42
C PHE A 62 9.83 -17.30 -24.79
N SER A 63 10.35 -18.39 -25.35
CA SER A 63 9.57 -19.57 -25.75
C SER A 63 8.76 -20.17 -24.60
N PRO A 64 7.57 -20.75 -24.89
CA PRO A 64 6.70 -21.25 -23.86
C PRO A 64 7.32 -22.41 -23.06
N SER A 65 7.34 -22.25 -21.73
CA SER A 65 7.85 -23.19 -20.74
C SER A 65 7.10 -23.01 -19.42
N SER A 66 6.98 -24.05 -18.60
CA SER A 66 6.31 -23.96 -17.28
C SER A 66 6.97 -22.92 -16.39
N THR A 67 8.31 -22.85 -16.37
CA THR A 67 9.08 -21.85 -15.61
C THR A 67 8.71 -20.42 -16.03
N ARG A 68 8.52 -20.19 -17.34
CA ARG A 68 8.07 -18.89 -17.86
C ARG A 68 6.69 -18.54 -17.35
N THR A 69 5.74 -19.48 -17.33
CA THR A 69 4.39 -19.23 -16.82
C THR A 69 4.40 -18.84 -15.35
N TYR A 70 5.21 -19.51 -14.52
CA TYR A 70 5.37 -19.14 -13.12
C TYR A 70 5.99 -17.74 -12.94
N ILE A 71 7.04 -17.41 -13.70
CA ILE A 71 7.68 -16.09 -13.61
C ILE A 71 6.73 -14.98 -14.08
N LEU A 72 5.97 -15.21 -15.14
CA LEU A 72 4.94 -14.27 -15.61
C LEU A 72 3.82 -14.10 -14.58
N ALA A 73 3.41 -15.17 -13.89
CA ALA A 73 2.41 -15.10 -12.83
C ALA A 73 2.93 -14.32 -11.61
N ILE A 74 4.14 -14.61 -11.12
CA ILE A 74 4.75 -13.87 -10.01
C ILE A 74 4.89 -12.39 -10.36
N SER A 75 5.47 -12.06 -11.52
CA SER A 75 5.66 -10.66 -11.94
C SER A 75 4.34 -9.91 -12.10
N ALA A 76 3.27 -10.55 -12.59
CA ALA A 76 1.95 -9.93 -12.67
C ALA A 76 1.34 -9.68 -11.27
N VAL A 77 1.46 -10.65 -10.35
CA VAL A 77 1.01 -10.47 -8.95
C VAL A 77 1.80 -9.34 -8.30
N ASP A 78 3.13 -9.33 -8.43
CA ASP A 78 3.97 -8.30 -7.82
C ASP A 78 3.73 -6.90 -8.42
N LEU A 79 3.45 -6.79 -9.73
CA LEU A 79 3.01 -5.50 -10.32
C LEU A 79 1.67 -5.05 -9.76
N SER A 80 0.71 -5.96 -9.58
CA SER A 80 -0.58 -5.63 -8.97
C SER A 80 -0.41 -5.15 -7.52
N THR A 81 0.52 -5.76 -6.76
CA THR A 81 0.85 -5.36 -5.39
C THR A 81 1.47 -3.97 -5.37
N ASN A 82 2.41 -3.71 -6.28
CA ASN A 82 3.02 -2.39 -6.49
C ASN A 82 2.00 -1.29 -6.87
N LEU A 83 0.96 -1.61 -7.63
CA LEU A 83 -0.03 -0.62 -8.05
C LEU A 83 -1.18 -0.41 -7.06
N ILE A 84 -1.47 -1.39 -6.21
CA ILE A 84 -2.65 -1.36 -5.33
C ILE A 84 -2.24 -1.28 -3.87
N SER A 85 -1.47 -2.24 -3.39
CA SER A 85 -1.19 -2.40 -1.96
C SER A 85 -0.29 -1.30 -1.43
N TYR A 86 0.82 -1.00 -2.11
CA TYR A 86 1.77 0.02 -1.64
C TYR A 86 1.22 1.46 -1.68
N PRO A 87 0.51 1.91 -2.74
CA PRO A 87 -0.16 3.19 -2.72
C PRO A 87 -1.20 3.25 -1.61
N THR A 88 -1.94 2.16 -1.41
CA THR A 88 -2.91 2.11 -0.32
C THR A 88 -2.26 2.20 1.06
N SER A 89 -1.14 1.53 1.29
CA SER A 89 -0.34 1.67 2.50
C SER A 89 0.16 3.10 2.68
N LEU A 90 0.57 3.80 1.61
CA LEU A 90 0.95 5.22 1.70
C LEU A 90 -0.23 6.11 2.09
N VAL A 91 -1.43 5.86 1.54
CA VAL A 91 -2.62 6.62 1.91
C VAL A 91 -3.04 6.31 3.35
N GLU A 92 -2.94 5.05 3.80
CA GLU A 92 -3.22 4.66 5.20
C GLU A 92 -2.24 5.31 6.19
N MET A 93 -0.97 5.42 5.79
CA MET A 93 0.06 6.15 6.54
C MET A 93 -0.19 7.67 6.57
N SER A 94 -0.71 8.23 5.48
CA SER A 94 -0.95 9.69 5.35
C SER A 94 -2.30 10.15 5.91
N PHE A 95 -3.29 9.25 6.01
CA PHE A 95 -4.66 9.56 6.42
C PHE A 95 -5.15 8.58 7.48
N HIS A 96 -4.40 8.47 8.57
CA HIS A 96 -4.67 7.52 9.66
C HIS A 96 -6.07 7.67 10.28
N TYR A 97 -6.72 8.84 10.14
CA TYR A 97 -8.00 9.17 10.79
C TYR A 97 -9.19 9.45 9.85
N THR A 98 -9.01 9.58 8.53
CA THR A 98 -10.08 10.02 7.59
C THR A 98 -10.54 8.97 6.59
N PHE A 99 -10.17 7.70 6.74
CA PHE A 99 -10.73 6.60 5.93
C PHE A 99 -12.16 6.23 6.39
N VAL A 100 -13.14 7.06 6.03
CA VAL A 100 -14.55 6.96 6.47
C VAL A 100 -15.39 5.98 5.63
N HIS A 101 -14.76 5.08 4.86
CA HIS A 101 -15.49 4.10 4.02
C HIS A 101 -15.13 2.65 4.37
N ALA A 102 -15.91 2.05 5.28
CA ALA A 102 -15.72 0.67 5.77
C ALA A 102 -15.63 -0.39 4.66
N TRP A 103 -16.35 -0.18 3.54
CA TRP A 103 -16.31 -1.05 2.37
C TRP A 103 -14.93 -1.06 1.70
N GLN A 104 -14.32 0.13 1.51
CA GLN A 104 -13.03 0.27 0.84
C GLN A 104 -11.91 -0.40 1.66
N CYS A 105 -11.92 -0.19 2.98
CA CYS A 105 -10.93 -0.81 3.88
C CYS A 105 -11.01 -2.35 3.83
N SER A 106 -12.21 -2.92 3.89
CA SER A 106 -12.38 -4.39 3.80
C SER A 106 -11.87 -4.95 2.47
N LEU A 107 -12.21 -4.29 1.35
CA LEU A 107 -11.73 -4.69 0.02
C LEU A 107 -10.21 -4.62 -0.09
N ILE A 108 -9.61 -3.51 0.36
CA ILE A 108 -8.16 -3.32 0.37
C ILE A 108 -7.47 -4.43 1.16
N ARG A 109 -7.95 -4.74 2.37
CA ARG A 109 -7.37 -5.80 3.21
C ARG A 109 -7.52 -7.17 2.56
N PHE A 110 -8.66 -7.44 1.93
CA PHE A 110 -8.87 -8.67 1.19
C PHE A 110 -7.90 -8.80 0.01
N VAL A 111 -7.76 -7.76 -0.82
CA VAL A 111 -6.87 -7.75 -1.99
C VAL A 111 -5.42 -7.96 -1.56
N THR A 112 -4.95 -7.21 -0.57
CA THR A 112 -3.58 -7.36 -0.05
C THR A 112 -3.33 -8.77 0.49
N SER A 113 -4.29 -9.34 1.23
CA SER A 113 -4.17 -10.72 1.74
C SER A 113 -4.15 -11.75 0.60
N ALA A 114 -5.01 -11.57 -0.40
CA ALA A 114 -5.08 -12.44 -1.57
C ALA A 114 -3.77 -12.41 -2.36
N GLN A 115 -3.14 -11.24 -2.51
CA GLN A 115 -1.84 -11.10 -3.18
C GLN A 115 -0.73 -11.84 -2.43
N ILE A 116 -0.67 -11.73 -1.10
CA ILE A 116 0.31 -12.46 -0.27
C ILE A 116 0.14 -13.97 -0.44
N ILE A 117 -1.10 -14.45 -0.37
CA ILE A 117 -1.42 -15.87 -0.54
C ILE A 117 -1.05 -16.33 -1.95
N ALA A 118 -1.39 -15.55 -2.97
CA ALA A 118 -1.07 -15.86 -4.36
C ALA A 118 0.45 -15.99 -4.57
N SER A 119 1.25 -15.04 -4.09
CA SER A 119 2.71 -15.11 -4.18
C SER A 119 3.26 -16.34 -3.47
N ALA A 120 2.78 -16.66 -2.26
CA ALA A 120 3.18 -17.87 -1.53
C ALA A 120 2.83 -19.16 -2.29
N LEU A 121 1.61 -19.26 -2.82
CA LEU A 121 1.16 -20.43 -3.59
C LEU A 121 1.98 -20.61 -4.87
N ILE A 122 2.33 -19.53 -5.57
CA ILE A 122 3.15 -19.63 -6.77
C ILE A 122 4.57 -20.10 -6.42
N LEU A 123 5.17 -19.61 -5.33
CA LEU A 123 6.47 -20.09 -4.86
C LEU A 123 6.45 -21.59 -4.51
N VAL A 124 5.39 -22.06 -3.84
CA VAL A 124 5.19 -23.48 -3.56
C VAL A 124 5.05 -24.27 -4.86
N ALA A 125 4.27 -23.78 -5.83
CA ALA A 125 4.11 -24.43 -7.13
C ALA A 125 5.45 -24.53 -7.89
N VAL A 126 6.27 -23.48 -7.86
CA VAL A 126 7.62 -23.48 -8.43
C VAL A 126 8.52 -24.50 -7.72
N ALA A 127 8.48 -24.57 -6.40
CA ALA A 127 9.27 -25.54 -5.63
C ALA A 127 8.88 -26.99 -5.97
N LEU A 128 7.58 -27.26 -6.10
CA LEU A 128 7.07 -28.58 -6.50
C LEU A 128 7.45 -28.93 -7.96
N ASP A 129 7.32 -27.99 -8.90
CA ASP A 129 7.75 -28.21 -10.30
C ASP A 129 9.26 -28.51 -10.37
N ARG A 130 10.07 -27.77 -9.62
CA ARG A 130 11.52 -28.03 -9.50
C ARG A 130 11.80 -29.42 -8.94
N HIS A 131 11.12 -29.82 -7.87
CA HIS A 131 11.33 -31.13 -7.24
C HIS A 131 10.97 -32.28 -8.19
N ARG A 132 9.86 -32.19 -8.92
CA ARG A 132 9.41 -33.24 -9.85
C ARG A 132 10.25 -33.37 -11.13
N ARG A 133 11.08 -32.38 -11.45
CA ARG A 133 12.01 -32.47 -12.58
C ARG A 133 13.36 -33.08 -12.20
N VAL A 134 13.71 -33.02 -10.92
CA VAL A 134 15.01 -33.51 -10.41
C VAL A 134 14.92 -34.97 -9.97
N CYS A 135 13.82 -35.36 -9.32
CA CYS A 135 13.50 -36.76 -9.02
C CYS A 135 12.77 -37.42 -10.19
#